data_AF-A0A6J1Q7C1-F1
#
_entry.id   AF-A0A6J1Q7C1-F1
#
_cell.length_a   1.000
_cell.length_b   1.000
_cell.length_c   1.000
_cell.angle_alpha   90.00
_cell.angle_beta   90.00
_cell.angle_gamma   90.00
#
_symmetry.space_group_name_H-M   'P 1'
#
loop_
_entity.id
_entity.type
_entity.pdbx_description
1 polymer ?
#
loop_
_entity_poly.entity_id
_entity_poly.type
_entity_poly.pdbx_seq_one_letter_code
_entity_poly.pdbx_strand_id
1 'polypeptide(L)'
;MWPDGHIYYLPHHGVYKLDSTTTKLRVVFNASSRCPNGLSINDTLLSGPKLQQDLLAILLRFRAEAIALTADVKQMFRQIWISPEQCDYQRIVWRFSESDPILDYLLKTVTFGFTASPFLAIYCLLQLAHQYREKYPLVFATLLEALYVDDVVTSVRTVEQARALRDQLLSLLRSAGFELRKWSSSHPAALEGLDTQLCSKSMLDFESSEDQSQKILGLRWHSQSDSFGFQVNALDRECTKRTILSEVARIFDPLGFLAPLTFTAKCLIQRLWTLKLDWDDEPPMDIHRS
;
A
#
# COMPACT_ATOMS: atom_id res chain seq x y z
N MET A 1 -15.14 -22.16 -35.03
CA MET A 1 -13.73 -21.96 -34.66
C MET A 1 -13.42 -20.50 -34.92
N TRP A 2 -13.18 -19.71 -33.87
CA TRP A 2 -12.81 -18.30 -34.02
C TRP A 2 -11.37 -18.23 -34.56
N PRO A 3 -11.09 -17.49 -35.65
CA PRO A 3 -9.81 -17.63 -36.36
C PRO A 3 -8.58 -17.08 -35.64
N ASP A 4 -8.74 -16.31 -34.57
CA ASP A 4 -7.64 -15.68 -33.83
C ASP A 4 -7.94 -15.75 -32.33
N GLY A 5 -6.89 -15.91 -31.51
CA GLY A 5 -7.02 -16.04 -30.05
C GLY A 5 -7.82 -14.91 -29.39
N HIS A 6 -8.30 -15.13 -28.17
CA HIS A 6 -9.05 -14.11 -27.44
C HIS A 6 -8.12 -12.96 -27.02
N ILE A 7 -8.39 -11.75 -27.51
CA ILE A 7 -7.63 -10.53 -27.22
C ILE A 7 -8.50 -9.56 -26.40
N TYR A 8 -7.92 -8.91 -25.40
CA TYR A 8 -8.55 -7.86 -24.62
C TYR A 8 -7.66 -6.62 -24.53
N TYR A 9 -8.24 -5.47 -24.90
CA TYR A 9 -7.61 -4.16 -24.76
C TYR A 9 -8.04 -3.50 -23.45
N LEU A 10 -7.07 -3.23 -22.61
CA LEU A 10 -7.23 -2.67 -21.28
C LEU A 10 -7.27 -1.12 -21.36
N PRO A 11 -8.42 -0.50 -21.07
CA PRO A 11 -8.50 0.95 -21.01
C PRO A 11 -7.58 1.48 -19.92
N HIS A 12 -6.92 2.61 -20.17
CA HIS A 12 -6.02 3.21 -19.21
C HIS A 12 -6.00 4.73 -19.32
N HIS A 13 -5.64 5.38 -18.23
CA HIS A 13 -5.50 6.84 -18.18
C HIS A 13 -4.39 7.23 -17.19
N GLY A 14 -3.89 8.46 -17.35
CA GLY A 14 -2.91 9.04 -16.44
C GLY A 14 -3.57 9.77 -15.28
N VAL A 15 -3.08 9.54 -14.06
CA VAL A 15 -3.43 10.31 -12.87
C VAL A 15 -2.18 11.03 -12.37
N TYR A 16 -2.27 12.35 -12.25
CA TYR A 16 -1.19 13.16 -11.72
C TYR A 16 -1.25 13.21 -10.20
N LYS A 17 -0.14 12.86 -9.55
CA LYS A 17 0.06 12.99 -8.11
C LYS A 17 1.26 13.90 -7.88
N LEU A 18 0.98 15.21 -7.86
CA LEU A 18 2.00 16.27 -7.79
C LEU A 18 2.88 16.14 -6.54
N ASP A 19 2.32 15.64 -5.43
CA ASP A 19 3.03 15.42 -4.16
C ASP A 19 3.88 14.13 -4.13
N SER A 20 3.85 13.32 -5.21
CA SER A 20 4.62 12.08 -5.26
C SER A 20 6.09 12.38 -5.59
N THR A 21 6.99 12.10 -4.66
CA THR A 21 8.44 12.34 -4.81
C THR A 21 9.11 11.48 -5.89
N THR A 22 8.54 10.31 -6.24
CA THR A 22 9.14 9.37 -7.21
C THR A 22 8.53 9.42 -8.61
N THR A 23 7.20 9.57 -8.72
CA THR A 23 6.51 9.48 -10.02
C THR A 23 5.26 10.35 -9.99
N LYS A 24 5.34 11.50 -10.67
CA LYS A 24 4.25 12.48 -10.74
C LYS A 24 3.07 12.01 -11.58
N LEU A 25 3.28 11.12 -12.54
CA LEU A 25 2.23 10.53 -13.39
C LEU A 25 2.12 9.03 -13.10
N ARG A 26 0.92 8.55 -12.76
CA ARG A 26 0.62 7.13 -12.58
C ARG A 26 -0.37 6.68 -13.64
N VAL A 27 -0.05 5.61 -14.35
CA VAL A 27 -1.00 4.97 -15.27
C VAL A 27 -1.94 4.09 -14.46
N VAL A 28 -3.24 4.32 -14.63
CA VAL A 28 -4.31 3.51 -14.04
C VAL A 28 -4.92 2.68 -15.15
N PHE A 29 -4.93 1.36 -14.98
CA PHE A 29 -5.59 0.43 -15.88
C PHE A 29 -6.99 0.08 -15.34
N ASN A 30 -8.00 0.10 -16.21
CA ASN A 30 -9.38 -0.14 -15.85
C ASN A 30 -9.87 -1.50 -16.36
N ALA A 31 -9.55 -2.56 -15.61
CA ALA A 31 -10.01 -3.92 -15.88
C ALA A 31 -11.49 -4.16 -15.51
N SER A 32 -12.17 -3.16 -14.93
CA SER A 32 -13.60 -3.21 -14.60
C SER A 32 -14.47 -2.51 -15.65
N SER A 33 -13.88 -2.01 -16.75
CA SER A 33 -14.63 -1.47 -17.89
C SER A 33 -15.47 -2.58 -18.51
N ARG A 34 -16.77 -2.33 -18.67
CA ARG A 34 -17.68 -3.31 -19.28
C ARG A 34 -17.54 -3.29 -20.80
N CYS A 35 -17.45 -4.47 -21.39
CA CYS A 35 -17.55 -4.68 -22.82
C CYS A 35 -19.02 -4.56 -23.29
N PRO A 36 -19.30 -4.53 -24.61
CA PRO A 36 -20.67 -4.48 -25.14
C PRO A 36 -21.58 -5.63 -24.68
N ASN A 37 -21.01 -6.76 -24.26
CA ASN A 37 -21.74 -7.89 -23.66
C ASN A 37 -22.11 -7.67 -22.18
N GLY A 38 -21.80 -6.49 -21.61
CA GLY A 38 -22.08 -6.12 -20.23
C GLY A 38 -21.10 -6.67 -19.20
N LEU A 39 -20.13 -7.51 -19.56
CA LEU A 39 -19.13 -8.08 -18.66
C LEU A 39 -17.82 -7.31 -18.74
N SER A 40 -17.11 -7.20 -17.62
CA SER A 40 -15.71 -6.78 -17.57
C SER A 40 -14.77 -7.99 -17.49
N ILE A 41 -13.49 -7.81 -17.81
CA ILE A 41 -12.53 -8.91 -17.65
C ILE A 41 -12.40 -9.35 -16.18
N ASN A 42 -12.56 -8.43 -15.24
CA ASN A 42 -12.59 -8.73 -13.82
C ASN A 42 -13.78 -9.62 -13.39
N ASP A 43 -14.90 -9.58 -14.12
CA ASP A 43 -16.05 -10.48 -13.88
C ASP A 43 -15.77 -11.92 -14.34
N THR A 44 -14.79 -12.10 -15.22
CA THR A 44 -14.43 -13.42 -15.80
C THR A 44 -13.25 -14.10 -15.12
N LEU A 45 -12.52 -13.38 -14.26
CA LEU A 45 -11.31 -13.87 -13.61
C LEU A 45 -11.61 -14.33 -12.18
N LEU A 46 -10.98 -15.44 -11.80
CA LEU A 46 -10.93 -15.86 -10.40
C LEU A 46 -9.97 -14.95 -9.63
N SER A 47 -10.44 -14.36 -8.54
CA SER A 47 -9.61 -13.50 -7.66
C SER A 47 -8.46 -14.26 -7.00
N GLY A 48 -8.58 -15.58 -6.88
CA GLY A 48 -7.81 -16.39 -5.95
C GLY A 48 -8.27 -16.19 -4.49
N PRO A 49 -7.81 -17.04 -3.56
CA PRO A 49 -8.07 -16.87 -2.13
C PRO A 49 -7.40 -15.62 -1.57
N LYS A 50 -7.98 -15.06 -0.50
CA LYS A 50 -7.40 -13.91 0.22
C LYS A 50 -6.14 -14.35 0.96
N LEU A 51 -4.98 -13.88 0.49
CA LEU A 51 -3.67 -14.12 1.14
C LEU A 51 -3.18 -12.93 1.97
N GLN A 52 -3.86 -11.77 1.88
CA GLN A 52 -3.50 -10.59 2.64
C GLN A 52 -3.66 -10.88 4.13
N GLN A 53 -2.57 -10.65 4.87
CA GLN A 53 -2.59 -10.68 6.32
C GLN A 53 -3.48 -9.56 6.87
N ASP A 54 -4.05 -9.80 8.04
CA ASP A 54 -4.85 -8.79 8.73
C ASP A 54 -3.98 -7.61 9.14
N LEU A 55 -4.40 -6.40 8.76
CA LEU A 55 -3.62 -5.18 8.98
C LEU A 55 -3.36 -4.93 10.48
N LEU A 56 -4.37 -5.15 11.33
CA LEU A 56 -4.25 -4.98 12.77
C LEU A 56 -3.23 -5.99 13.33
N ALA A 57 -3.30 -7.26 12.91
CA ALA A 57 -2.33 -8.27 13.33
C ALA A 57 -0.88 -7.90 12.95
N ILE A 58 -0.65 -7.39 11.74
CA ILE A 58 0.68 -6.92 11.30
C ILE A 58 1.15 -5.76 12.19
N LEU A 59 0.29 -4.76 12.42
CA LEU A 59 0.63 -3.61 13.26
C LEU A 59 0.92 -4.00 14.71
N LEU A 60 0.19 -4.96 15.28
CA LEU A 60 0.45 -5.47 16.62
C LEU A 60 1.79 -6.20 16.70
N ARG A 61 2.11 -7.07 15.72
CA ARG A 61 3.43 -7.74 15.65
C ARG A 61 4.55 -6.73 15.48
N PHE A 62 4.35 -5.72 14.63
CA PHE A 62 5.30 -4.62 14.45
C PHE A 62 5.63 -3.90 15.77
N ARG A 63 4.67 -3.81 16.70
CA ARG A 63 4.85 -3.22 18.03
C ARG A 63 5.30 -4.20 19.12
N ALA A 64 5.49 -5.48 18.79
CA ALA A 64 5.73 -6.51 19.80
C ALA A 64 7.18 -6.56 20.30
N GLU A 65 8.16 -6.19 19.47
CA GLU A 65 9.58 -6.33 19.78
C GLU A 65 10.34 -4.99 19.68
N ALA A 66 11.55 -4.94 20.24
CA ALA A 66 12.29 -3.69 20.48
C ALA A 66 12.82 -2.97 19.23
N ILE A 67 13.13 -3.71 18.17
CA ILE A 67 13.73 -3.18 16.95
C ILE A 67 12.75 -3.33 15.79
N ALA A 68 12.06 -2.26 15.45
CA ALA A 68 11.18 -2.17 14.31
C ALA A 68 11.97 -2.05 13.01
N LEU A 69 11.52 -2.72 11.96
CA LEU A 69 12.15 -2.75 10.64
C LEU A 69 11.08 -2.74 9.54
N THR A 70 11.28 -1.89 8.53
CA THR A 70 10.38 -1.76 7.39
C THR A 70 11.12 -1.69 6.07
N ALA A 71 10.50 -2.19 5.00
CA ALA A 71 10.98 -2.09 3.62
C ALA A 71 9.83 -2.15 2.60
N ASP A 72 10.03 -1.59 1.42
CA ASP A 72 9.09 -1.59 0.27
C ASP A 72 9.67 -2.45 -0.86
N VAL A 73 8.86 -3.36 -1.41
CA VAL A 73 9.17 -4.14 -2.61
C VAL A 73 8.87 -3.27 -3.84
N LYS A 74 9.93 -2.76 -4.46
CA LYS A 74 9.84 -1.81 -5.57
C LYS A 74 9.07 -2.39 -6.74
N GLN A 75 7.89 -1.80 -6.99
CA GLN A 75 7.03 -2.16 -8.12
C GLN A 75 6.75 -3.67 -8.19
N MET A 76 6.45 -4.28 -7.04
CA MET A 76 6.30 -5.74 -6.86
C MET A 76 5.59 -6.45 -8.03
N PHE A 77 4.41 -5.98 -8.45
CA PHE A 77 3.65 -6.58 -9.55
C PHE A 77 4.43 -6.63 -10.89
N ARG A 78 5.22 -5.58 -11.18
CA ARG A 78 6.00 -5.48 -12.42
C ARG A 78 7.22 -6.39 -12.46
N GLN A 79 7.60 -7.00 -11.34
CA GLN A 79 8.69 -7.97 -11.28
C GLN A 79 8.22 -9.40 -11.60
N ILE A 80 6.91 -9.60 -11.78
CA ILE A 80 6.31 -10.93 -11.96
C ILE A 80 5.80 -11.04 -13.38
N TRP A 81 6.39 -11.96 -14.15
CA TRP A 81 5.95 -12.28 -15.49
C TRP A 81 4.63 -13.04 -15.47
N ILE A 82 3.75 -12.72 -16.40
CA ILE A 82 2.57 -13.56 -16.69
C ILE A 82 2.90 -14.55 -17.81
N SER A 83 2.07 -15.60 -17.94
CA SER A 83 2.23 -16.58 -19.01
C SER A 83 2.11 -15.89 -20.38
N PRO A 84 2.94 -16.22 -21.38
CA PRO A 84 2.85 -15.64 -22.72
C PRO A 84 1.46 -15.73 -23.33
N GLU A 85 0.76 -16.85 -23.12
CA GLU A 85 -0.60 -17.13 -23.58
C GLU A 85 -1.66 -16.22 -22.93
N GLN A 86 -1.31 -15.55 -21.83
CA GLN A 86 -2.21 -14.63 -21.12
C GLN A 86 -1.94 -13.17 -21.45
N CYS A 87 -0.84 -12.85 -22.15
CA CYS A 87 -0.47 -11.46 -22.47
C CYS A 87 -1.52 -10.76 -23.34
N ASP A 88 -2.21 -11.51 -24.20
CA ASP A 88 -3.25 -10.97 -25.07
C ASP A 88 -4.49 -10.44 -24.34
N TYR A 89 -4.67 -10.81 -23.07
CA TYR A 89 -5.75 -10.29 -22.23
C TYR A 89 -5.41 -8.97 -21.52
N GLN A 90 -4.20 -8.45 -21.70
CA GLN A 90 -3.74 -7.20 -21.09
C GLN A 90 -3.04 -6.29 -22.10
N ARG A 91 -3.53 -6.26 -23.35
CA ARG A 91 -3.03 -5.34 -24.37
C ARG A 91 -3.44 -3.91 -24.06
N ILE A 92 -2.63 -2.96 -24.50
CA ILE A 92 -2.98 -1.54 -24.49
C ILE A 92 -2.68 -0.92 -25.84
N VAL A 93 -3.31 0.21 -26.12
CA VAL A 93 -2.96 1.08 -27.24
C VAL A 93 -2.16 2.26 -26.74
N TRP A 94 -1.05 2.62 -27.39
CA TRP A 94 -0.24 3.76 -26.98
C TRP A 94 0.41 4.46 -28.17
N ARG A 95 0.69 5.75 -28.01
CA ARG A 95 1.50 6.58 -28.93
C ARG A 95 2.33 7.56 -28.09
N PHE A 96 3.54 7.88 -28.53
CA PHE A 96 4.43 8.76 -27.77
C PHE A 96 4.20 10.25 -28.08
N SER A 97 3.80 10.55 -29.31
CA SER A 97 3.35 11.87 -29.77
C SER A 97 1.96 11.81 -30.38
N GLU A 98 1.25 12.93 -30.44
CA GLU A 98 -0.04 13.04 -31.12
C GLU A 98 0.06 12.77 -32.63
N SER A 99 1.23 13.04 -33.21
CA SER A 99 1.56 12.77 -34.60
C SER A 99 1.87 11.30 -34.89
N ASP A 100 2.19 10.52 -33.86
CA ASP A 100 2.60 9.13 -34.03
C ASP A 100 1.38 8.23 -34.25
N PRO A 101 1.53 7.15 -35.04
CA PRO A 101 0.48 6.14 -35.13
C PRO A 101 0.22 5.52 -33.74
N ILE A 102 -1.04 5.18 -33.49
CA ILE A 102 -1.40 4.37 -32.32
C ILE A 102 -0.91 2.95 -32.56
N LEU A 103 -0.14 2.41 -31.62
CA LEU A 103 0.42 1.07 -31.69
C LEU A 103 -0.13 0.18 -30.56
N ASP A 104 -0.15 -1.12 -30.83
CA ASP A 104 -0.48 -2.14 -29.85
C ASP A 104 0.73 -2.48 -28.98
N TYR A 105 0.56 -2.46 -27.67
CA TYR A 105 1.56 -2.89 -26.70
C TYR A 105 1.03 -4.03 -25.86
N LEU A 106 1.90 -5.03 -25.64
CA LEU A 106 1.65 -6.17 -24.78
C LEU A 106 2.31 -5.93 -23.43
N LEU A 107 1.49 -5.79 -22.39
CA LEU A 107 2.00 -5.87 -21.02
C LEU A 107 2.43 -7.31 -20.76
N LYS A 108 3.60 -7.52 -20.15
CA LYS A 108 4.18 -8.87 -19.94
C LYS A 108 4.22 -9.32 -18.48
N THR A 109 3.86 -8.42 -17.57
CA THR A 109 3.95 -8.64 -16.13
C THR A 109 2.58 -8.50 -15.49
N VAL A 110 2.45 -8.89 -14.22
CA VAL A 110 1.18 -8.78 -13.49
C VAL A 110 0.74 -7.30 -13.49
N THR A 111 -0.39 -7.03 -14.12
CA THR A 111 -0.90 -5.66 -14.29
C THR A 111 -1.80 -5.27 -13.12
N PHE A 112 -1.60 -4.08 -12.57
CA PHE A 112 -2.47 -3.56 -11.51
C PHE A 112 -3.89 -3.30 -12.05
N GLY A 113 -4.91 -3.52 -11.22
CA GLY A 113 -6.32 -3.29 -11.57
C GLY A 113 -7.10 -4.57 -11.89
N PHE A 114 -6.41 -5.67 -12.21
CA PHE A 114 -7.02 -6.99 -12.32
C PHE A 114 -7.34 -7.58 -10.95
N THR A 115 -8.49 -8.25 -10.83
CA THR A 115 -8.95 -8.87 -9.57
C THR A 115 -7.96 -9.91 -9.03
N ALA A 116 -7.28 -10.66 -9.91
CA ALA A 116 -6.32 -11.71 -9.53
C ALA A 116 -4.92 -11.18 -9.13
N SER A 117 -4.57 -9.94 -9.50
CA SER A 117 -3.21 -9.42 -9.34
C SER A 117 -2.70 -9.41 -7.90
N PRO A 118 -3.49 -9.02 -6.89
CA PRO A 118 -3.06 -9.10 -5.49
C PRO A 118 -2.71 -10.53 -5.06
N PHE A 119 -3.54 -11.51 -5.43
CA PHE A 119 -3.27 -12.92 -5.13
C PHE A 119 -1.97 -13.39 -5.78
N LEU A 120 -1.81 -13.16 -7.09
CA LEU A 120 -0.62 -13.59 -7.83
C LEU A 120 0.66 -13.02 -7.23
N ALA A 121 0.64 -11.72 -6.89
CA ALA A 121 1.85 -11.06 -6.40
C ALA A 121 2.24 -11.50 -4.99
N ILE A 122 1.28 -11.62 -4.08
CA ILE A 122 1.53 -12.13 -2.72
C ILE A 122 1.96 -13.60 -2.78
N TYR A 123 1.27 -14.42 -3.59
CA TYR A 123 1.58 -15.83 -3.74
C TYR A 123 3.00 -16.06 -4.24
N CYS A 124 3.48 -15.28 -5.22
CA CYS A 124 4.87 -15.38 -5.68
C CYS A 124 5.89 -15.19 -4.55
N LEU A 125 5.69 -14.18 -3.69
CA LEU A 125 6.59 -13.93 -2.56
C LEU A 125 6.51 -15.03 -1.50
N LEU A 126 5.30 -15.50 -1.18
CA LEU A 126 5.11 -16.61 -0.23
C LEU A 126 5.72 -17.91 -0.76
N GLN A 127 5.52 -18.22 -2.04
CA GLN A 127 6.09 -19.40 -2.68
C GLN A 127 7.62 -19.36 -2.66
N LEU A 128 8.22 -18.19 -2.94
CA LEU A 128 9.67 -17.99 -2.84
C LEU A 128 10.16 -18.23 -1.40
N ALA A 129 9.44 -17.71 -0.41
CA ALA A 129 9.74 -17.91 1.01
C ALA A 129 9.69 -19.40 1.39
N HIS A 130 8.66 -20.13 0.95
CA HIS A 130 8.50 -21.56 1.18
C HIS A 130 9.62 -22.39 0.55
N GLN A 131 9.98 -22.09 -0.70
CA GLN A 131 11.01 -22.82 -1.45
C GLN A 131 12.39 -22.71 -0.79
N TYR A 132 12.71 -21.57 -0.20
CA TYR A 132 14.02 -21.31 0.42
C TYR A 132 14.00 -21.27 1.95
N ARG A 133 12.96 -21.82 2.59
CA ARG A 133 12.75 -21.76 4.05
C ARG A 133 13.93 -22.27 4.87
N GLU A 134 14.64 -23.29 4.39
CA GLU A 134 15.78 -23.89 5.10
C GLU A 134 17.01 -22.99 5.04
N LYS A 135 17.18 -22.27 3.93
CA LYS A 135 18.30 -21.35 3.71
C LYS A 135 18.05 -19.97 4.35
N TYR A 136 16.80 -19.50 4.34
CA TYR A 136 16.40 -18.19 4.85
C TYR A 136 15.21 -18.29 5.83
N PRO A 137 15.39 -18.93 7.00
CA PRO A 137 14.29 -19.19 7.93
C PRO A 137 13.67 -17.91 8.52
N LEU A 138 14.46 -16.84 8.70
CA LEU A 138 13.94 -15.56 9.20
C LEU A 138 13.02 -14.90 8.18
N VAL A 139 13.39 -14.98 6.90
CA VAL A 139 12.59 -14.44 5.79
C VAL A 139 11.29 -15.21 5.64
N PHE A 140 11.35 -16.54 5.77
CA PHE A 140 10.16 -17.38 5.75
C PHE A 140 9.15 -16.95 6.80
N ALA A 141 9.55 -16.89 8.08
CA ALA A 141 8.66 -16.44 9.15
C ALA A 141 8.12 -15.02 8.90
N THR A 142 8.99 -14.11 8.46
CA THR A 142 8.63 -12.70 8.24
C THR A 142 7.62 -12.52 7.11
N LEU A 143 7.84 -13.11 5.92
CA LEU A 143 6.94 -12.91 4.78
C LEU A 143 5.55 -13.50 5.00
N LEU A 144 5.42 -14.52 5.85
CA LEU A 144 4.12 -15.10 6.21
C LEU A 144 3.30 -14.19 7.13
N GLU A 145 3.95 -13.40 7.99
CA GLU A 145 3.27 -12.69 9.08
C GLU A 145 3.29 -11.16 8.97
N ALA A 146 4.24 -10.62 8.20
CA ALA A 146 4.59 -9.20 8.19
C ALA A 146 4.55 -8.56 6.79
N LEU A 147 4.11 -9.30 5.76
CA LEU A 147 3.93 -8.76 4.42
C LEU A 147 2.52 -8.16 4.27
N TYR A 148 2.46 -6.87 3.94
CA TYR A 148 1.23 -6.18 3.56
C TYR A 148 1.37 -5.64 2.13
N VAL A 149 0.88 -6.40 1.16
CA VAL A 149 1.05 -6.10 -0.27
C VAL A 149 2.54 -5.95 -0.61
N ASP A 150 3.03 -4.73 -0.85
CA ASP A 150 4.42 -4.42 -1.19
C ASP A 150 5.25 -3.97 0.02
N ASP A 151 4.65 -3.79 1.20
CA ASP A 151 5.36 -3.39 2.41
C ASP A 151 5.70 -4.61 3.30
N VAL A 152 6.95 -4.71 3.75
CA VAL A 152 7.36 -5.60 4.84
C VAL A 152 7.46 -4.76 6.10
N VAL A 153 6.70 -5.11 7.14
CA VAL A 153 6.56 -4.34 8.37
C VAL A 153 6.64 -5.26 9.58
N THR A 154 7.80 -5.29 10.24
CA THR A 154 8.09 -6.26 11.32
C THR A 154 8.90 -5.65 12.46
N SER A 155 9.03 -6.38 13.57
CA SER A 155 10.00 -6.06 14.61
C SER A 155 10.67 -7.32 15.15
N VAL A 156 11.88 -7.13 15.70
CA VAL A 156 12.72 -8.19 16.26
C VAL A 156 13.38 -7.72 17.55
N ARG A 157 13.94 -8.65 18.33
CA ARG A 157 14.44 -8.35 19.69
C ARG A 157 15.72 -7.56 19.72
N THR A 158 16.61 -7.81 18.76
CA THR A 158 17.97 -7.26 18.79
C THR A 158 18.40 -6.72 17.44
N VAL A 159 19.39 -5.84 17.45
CA VAL A 159 19.97 -5.23 16.24
C VAL A 159 20.60 -6.31 15.35
N GLU A 160 21.22 -7.33 15.93
CA GLU A 160 21.84 -8.44 15.22
C GLU A 160 20.80 -9.25 14.46
N GLN A 161 19.65 -9.53 15.08
CA GLN A 161 18.53 -10.17 14.41
C GLN A 161 17.98 -9.31 13.28
N ALA A 162 17.89 -7.99 13.47
CA ALA A 162 17.42 -7.07 12.46
C ALA A 162 18.34 -7.04 11.23
N ARG A 163 19.67 -6.98 11.45
CA ARG A 163 20.68 -7.07 10.38
C ARG A 163 20.61 -8.41 9.65
N ALA A 164 20.55 -9.51 10.39
CA ALA A 164 20.44 -10.84 9.80
C ALA A 164 19.18 -10.99 8.95
N LEU A 165 18.03 -10.53 9.44
CA LEU A 165 16.78 -10.55 8.69
C LEU A 165 16.87 -9.66 7.44
N ARG A 166 17.37 -8.43 7.57
CA ARG A 166 17.59 -7.49 6.45
C ARG A 166 18.43 -8.12 5.35
N ASP A 167 19.56 -8.72 5.71
CA ASP A 167 20.52 -9.27 4.75
C ASP A 167 19.94 -10.52 4.07
N GLN A 168 19.23 -11.37 4.81
CA GLN A 168 18.53 -12.52 4.22
C GLN A 168 17.41 -12.07 3.28
N LEU A 169 16.61 -11.06 3.65
CA LEU A 169 15.57 -10.47 2.80
C LEU A 169 16.19 -9.96 1.49
N LEU A 170 17.24 -9.13 1.58
CA LEU A 170 17.95 -8.61 0.41
C LEU A 170 18.49 -9.75 -0.48
N SER A 171 19.09 -10.77 0.11
CA SER A 171 19.66 -11.90 -0.62
C SER A 171 18.58 -12.68 -1.38
N LEU A 172 17.51 -13.09 -0.69
CA LEU A 172 16.45 -13.90 -1.28
C LEU A 172 15.68 -13.12 -2.35
N LEU A 173 15.16 -11.94 -2.01
CA LEU A 173 14.32 -11.17 -2.93
C LEU A 173 15.10 -10.73 -4.18
N ARG A 174 16.37 -10.30 -4.02
CA ARG A 174 17.23 -9.96 -5.17
C ARG A 174 17.48 -11.16 -6.07
N SER A 175 17.65 -12.37 -5.51
CA SER A 175 17.86 -13.58 -6.33
C SER A 175 16.66 -13.91 -7.24
N ALA A 176 15.46 -13.44 -6.88
CA ALA A 176 14.24 -13.59 -7.66
C ALA A 176 13.85 -12.33 -8.45
N GLY A 177 14.72 -11.32 -8.53
CA GLY A 177 14.48 -10.07 -9.26
C GLY A 177 13.65 -9.02 -8.50
N PHE A 178 13.28 -9.28 -7.24
CA PHE A 178 12.61 -8.29 -6.40
C PHE A 178 13.64 -7.37 -5.73
N GLU A 179 13.47 -6.06 -5.93
CA GLU A 179 14.31 -5.03 -5.34
C GLU A 179 13.62 -4.43 -4.10
N LEU A 180 14.28 -4.48 -2.95
CA LEU A 180 13.81 -3.83 -1.72
C LEU A 180 14.39 -2.42 -1.61
N ARG A 181 13.58 -1.47 -1.16
CA ARG A 181 13.97 -0.05 -0.98
C ARG A 181 13.22 0.57 0.19
N LYS A 182 13.46 1.85 0.44
CA LYS A 182 12.87 2.64 1.53
C LYS A 182 13.03 1.97 2.90
N TRP A 183 14.18 1.36 3.13
CA TRP A 183 14.47 0.72 4.40
C TRP A 183 14.39 1.73 5.53
N SER A 184 13.73 1.33 6.62
CA SER A 184 13.66 2.13 7.83
C SER A 184 13.60 1.27 9.07
N SER A 185 14.17 1.77 10.17
CA SER A 185 14.34 1.04 11.42
C SER A 185 14.23 1.96 12.63
N SER A 186 13.73 1.45 13.76
CA SER A 186 13.75 2.20 15.01
C SER A 186 15.16 2.39 15.59
N HIS A 187 16.10 1.55 15.15
CA HIS A 187 17.48 1.61 15.59
C HIS A 187 18.43 1.75 14.39
N PRO A 188 19.23 2.84 14.30
CA PRO A 188 20.10 3.11 13.14
C PRO A 188 21.09 1.98 12.84
N ALA A 189 21.64 1.36 13.89
CA ALA A 189 22.55 0.22 13.76
C ALA A 189 21.94 -0.93 12.94
N ALA A 190 20.62 -1.15 12.92
CA ALA A 190 20.01 -2.20 12.10
C ALA A 190 20.20 -1.99 10.59
N LEU A 191 20.47 -0.75 10.16
CA LEU A 191 20.69 -0.38 8.75
C LEU A 191 22.16 -0.11 8.42
N GLU A 192 23.07 -0.24 9.39
CA GLU A 192 24.50 -0.04 9.15
C GLU A 192 25.02 -1.01 8.06
N GLY A 193 25.81 -0.47 7.12
CA GLY A 193 26.34 -1.21 5.98
C GLY A 193 25.37 -1.36 4.80
N LEU A 194 24.13 -0.89 4.93
CA LEU A 194 23.21 -0.80 3.80
C LEU A 194 23.51 0.45 2.95
N ASP A 195 23.40 0.33 1.64
CA ASP A 195 23.48 1.49 0.74
C ASP A 195 22.41 2.53 1.13
N THR A 196 22.84 3.77 1.34
CA THR A 196 21.98 4.89 1.74
C THR A 196 20.89 5.15 0.71
N GLN A 197 21.10 4.81 -0.58
CA GLN A 197 20.07 4.92 -1.62
C GLN A 197 18.89 3.97 -1.41
N LEU A 198 19.09 2.89 -0.66
CA LEU A 198 18.04 1.93 -0.33
C LEU A 198 17.27 2.35 0.93
N CYS A 199 17.78 3.29 1.72
CA CYS A 199 17.13 3.80 2.93
C CYS A 199 16.01 4.80 2.61
N SER A 200 15.07 4.95 3.54
CA SER A 200 14.04 5.99 3.46
C SER A 200 14.67 7.39 3.45
N LYS A 201 14.16 8.29 2.59
CA LYS A 201 14.67 9.67 2.48
C LYS A 201 14.52 10.46 3.77
N SER A 202 13.47 10.17 4.56
CA SER A 202 13.27 10.79 5.87
C SER A 202 14.42 10.54 6.84
N MET A 203 15.25 9.51 6.63
CA MET A 203 16.47 9.28 7.42
C MET A 203 17.73 9.99 6.89
N LEU A 204 17.66 10.59 5.70
CA LEU A 204 18.79 11.25 5.03
C LEU A 204 18.69 12.78 5.09
N ASP A 205 17.52 13.32 5.41
CA ASP A 205 17.31 14.76 5.52
C ASP A 205 17.80 15.26 6.90
N PHE A 206 18.41 16.45 6.95
CA PHE A 206 18.89 17.09 8.19
C PHE A 206 17.80 17.95 8.87
N GLU A 207 16.53 17.76 8.51
CA GLU A 207 15.40 18.47 9.13
C GLU A 207 15.15 17.98 10.56
N SER A 208 14.53 18.81 11.39
CA SER A 208 14.33 18.54 12.81
C SER A 208 13.67 17.17 13.06
N SER A 209 14.04 16.50 14.17
CA SER A 209 13.59 15.15 14.51
C SER A 209 12.06 14.98 14.60
N GLU A 210 11.31 16.07 14.77
CA GLU A 210 9.86 16.08 14.87
C GLU A 210 9.16 15.94 13.50
N ASP A 211 9.83 16.34 12.41
CA ASP A 211 9.26 16.30 11.06
C ASP A 211 9.60 15.01 10.28
N GLN A 212 10.61 14.27 10.72
CA GLN A 212 11.05 13.01 10.09
C GLN A 212 10.11 11.85 10.45
N SER A 213 8.98 11.79 9.74
CA SER A 213 8.00 10.73 9.90
C SER A 213 7.74 10.01 8.58
N GLN A 214 7.52 8.70 8.66
CA GLN A 214 7.14 7.89 7.50
C GLN A 214 5.75 7.31 7.67
N LYS A 215 5.04 7.16 6.55
CA LYS A 215 3.74 6.48 6.55
C LYS A 215 3.98 4.97 6.48
N ILE A 216 3.57 4.26 7.52
CA ILE A 216 3.55 2.79 7.59
C ILE A 216 2.09 2.35 7.62
N LEU A 217 1.64 1.67 6.57
CA LEU A 217 0.30 1.08 6.47
C LEU A 217 -0.85 2.05 6.84
N GLY A 218 -0.68 3.33 6.52
CA GLY A 218 -1.66 4.40 6.80
C GLY A 218 -1.42 5.17 8.09
N LEU A 219 -0.60 4.67 9.01
CA LEU A 219 -0.18 5.39 10.22
C LEU A 219 1.09 6.20 9.98
N ARG A 220 1.28 7.29 10.72
CA ARG A 220 2.54 8.02 10.75
C ARG A 220 3.42 7.45 11.85
N TRP A 221 4.64 7.05 11.51
CA TRP A 221 5.62 6.51 12.44
C TRP A 221 6.91 7.31 12.39
N HIS A 222 7.40 7.68 13.57
CA HIS A 222 8.68 8.32 13.80
C HIS A 222 9.66 7.23 14.19
N SER A 223 10.59 6.90 13.30
CA SER A 223 11.47 5.75 13.50
C SER A 223 12.42 5.96 14.68
N GLN A 224 13.04 7.12 14.79
CA GLN A 224 14.05 7.40 15.83
C GLN A 224 13.51 7.30 17.27
N SER A 225 12.29 7.79 17.51
CA SER A 225 11.60 7.71 18.80
C SER A 225 10.73 6.46 18.94
N ASP A 226 10.64 5.67 17.88
CA ASP A 226 9.75 4.52 17.76
C ASP A 226 8.30 4.78 18.20
N SER A 227 7.76 5.92 17.78
CA SER A 227 6.43 6.39 18.20
C SER A 227 5.50 6.61 17.01
N PHE A 228 4.22 6.29 17.18
CA PHE A 228 3.20 6.69 16.22
C PHE A 228 2.78 8.13 16.45
N GLY A 229 2.67 8.88 15.36
CA GLY A 229 2.13 10.23 15.33
C GLY A 229 0.76 10.24 14.66
N PHE A 230 -0.04 11.24 15.01
CA PHE A 230 -1.30 11.53 14.34
C PHE A 230 -1.30 13.00 13.94
N GLN A 231 -1.73 13.29 12.72
CA GLN A 231 -1.94 14.66 12.27
C GLN A 231 -3.39 14.82 11.86
N VAL A 232 -4.08 15.73 12.53
CA VAL A 232 -5.43 16.15 12.18
C VAL A 232 -5.32 17.49 11.49
N ASN A 233 -5.61 17.52 10.20
CA ASN A 233 -5.73 18.75 9.44
C ASN A 233 -7.22 19.03 9.25
N ALA A 234 -7.71 20.00 10.01
CA ALA A 234 -9.07 20.51 9.85
C ALA A 234 -9.26 20.99 8.41
N LEU A 235 -10.35 20.57 7.78
CA LEU A 235 -10.77 21.11 6.50
C LEU A 235 -11.37 22.50 6.76
N ASP A 236 -10.89 23.47 6.00
CA ASP A 236 -11.54 24.77 5.88
C ASP A 236 -12.79 24.60 5.01
N ARG A 237 -13.88 24.16 5.64
CA ARG A 237 -15.18 23.87 5.02
C ARG A 237 -16.30 24.28 5.95
N GLU A 238 -17.46 24.56 5.36
CA GLU A 238 -18.68 24.83 6.12
C GLU A 238 -19.00 23.69 7.07
N CYS A 239 -19.43 24.03 8.28
CA CYS A 239 -19.77 23.08 9.32
C CYS A 239 -21.18 22.55 9.07
N THR A 240 -21.28 21.43 8.36
CA THR A 240 -22.52 20.72 8.10
C THR A 240 -22.42 19.30 8.66
N LYS A 241 -23.56 18.62 8.81
CA LYS A 241 -23.56 17.20 9.17
C LYS A 241 -22.63 16.38 8.26
N ARG A 242 -22.66 16.63 6.94
CA ARG A 242 -21.81 15.95 5.95
C ARG A 242 -20.33 16.19 6.22
N THR A 243 -19.91 17.43 6.46
CA THR A 243 -18.49 17.72 6.67
C THR A 243 -17.98 17.17 7.99
N ILE A 244 -18.77 17.23 9.06
CA ILE A 244 -18.46 16.58 10.34
C ILE A 244 -18.26 15.08 10.14
N LEU A 245 -19.20 14.39 9.49
CA LEU A 245 -19.07 12.95 9.24
C LEU A 245 -17.83 12.64 8.37
N SER A 246 -17.58 13.46 7.36
CA SER A 246 -16.40 13.32 6.50
C SER A 246 -15.10 13.47 7.30
N GLU A 247 -15.04 14.38 8.28
CA GLU A 247 -13.84 14.58 9.10
C GLU A 247 -13.60 13.41 10.04
N VAL A 248 -14.64 12.96 10.73
CA VAL A 248 -14.53 11.81 11.64
C VAL A 248 -14.13 10.55 10.87
N ALA A 249 -14.65 10.35 9.65
CA ALA A 249 -14.29 9.22 8.80
C ALA A 249 -12.84 9.25 8.28
N ARG A 250 -12.17 10.41 8.30
CA ARG A 250 -10.75 10.53 7.93
C ARG A 250 -9.80 10.06 9.04
N ILE A 251 -10.29 9.91 10.27
CA ILE A 251 -9.49 9.43 11.39
C ILE A 251 -9.18 7.94 11.17
N PHE A 252 -7.96 7.67 10.73
CA PHE A 252 -7.46 6.31 10.56
C PHE A 252 -6.69 5.87 11.81
N ASP A 253 -7.34 5.06 12.63
CA ASP A 253 -6.79 4.56 13.90
C ASP A 253 -7.09 3.06 14.08
N PRO A 254 -6.40 2.18 13.33
CA PRO A 254 -6.63 0.75 13.40
C PRO A 254 -6.28 0.14 14.77
N LEU A 255 -5.37 0.77 15.53
CA LEU A 255 -4.91 0.28 16.84
C LEU A 255 -5.72 0.85 18.02
N GLY A 256 -6.60 1.83 17.78
CA GLY A 256 -7.46 2.40 18.81
C GLY A 256 -6.76 3.39 19.74
N PHE A 257 -5.62 3.98 19.36
CA PHE A 257 -4.91 4.98 20.18
C PHE A 257 -5.73 6.25 20.41
N LEU A 258 -6.57 6.61 19.45
CA LEU A 258 -7.49 7.74 19.48
C LEU A 258 -8.91 7.30 19.85
N ALA A 259 -9.09 6.13 20.47
CA ALA A 259 -10.40 5.62 20.88
C ALA A 259 -11.21 6.64 21.72
N PRO A 260 -10.64 7.37 22.71
CA PRO A 260 -11.39 8.38 23.45
C PRO A 260 -11.90 9.52 22.57
N LEU A 261 -11.09 9.99 21.62
CA LEU A 261 -11.46 11.04 20.68
C LEU A 261 -12.54 10.57 19.70
N THR A 262 -12.33 9.40 19.09
CA THR A 262 -13.26 8.84 18.11
C THR A 262 -14.59 8.43 18.75
N PHE A 263 -14.60 8.05 20.03
CA PHE A 263 -15.82 7.81 20.79
C PHE A 263 -16.65 9.09 20.93
N THR A 264 -16.04 10.19 21.38
CA THR A 264 -16.72 11.50 21.50
C THR A 264 -17.24 11.97 20.14
N ALA A 265 -16.44 11.82 19.09
CA ALA A 265 -16.85 12.16 17.72
C ALA A 265 -18.03 11.31 17.22
N LYS A 266 -18.07 10.02 17.54
CA LYS A 266 -19.20 9.13 17.22
C LYS A 266 -20.46 9.48 18.02
N CYS A 267 -20.31 9.89 19.29
CA CYS A 267 -21.43 10.40 20.08
C CYS A 267 -22.01 11.68 19.47
N LEU A 268 -21.15 12.59 18.99
CA LEU A 268 -21.59 13.77 18.24
C LEU A 268 -22.37 13.37 16.98
N ILE A 269 -21.84 12.45 16.17
CA ILE A 269 -22.55 11.93 14.99
C ILE A 269 -23.93 11.39 15.38
N GLN A 270 -24.00 10.55 16.41
CA GLN A 270 -25.27 10.01 16.92
C GLN A 270 -26.25 11.13 17.30
N ARG A 271 -25.77 12.19 17.95
CA ARG A 271 -26.59 13.35 18.32
C ARG A 271 -27.15 14.06 17.08
N LEU A 272 -26.35 14.28 16.04
CA LEU A 272 -26.80 14.87 14.78
C LEU A 272 -27.89 14.03 14.11
N TRP A 273 -27.81 12.70 14.20
CA TRP A 273 -28.86 11.79 13.72
C TRP A 273 -30.15 11.92 14.53
N THR A 274 -30.06 11.99 15.87
CA THR A 274 -31.23 12.15 16.74
C THR A 274 -31.95 13.48 16.50
N LEU A 275 -31.22 14.52 16.11
CA LEU A 275 -31.77 15.82 15.71
C LEU A 275 -32.44 15.81 14.32
N LYS A 276 -32.35 14.69 13.58
CA LYS A 276 -32.92 14.52 12.24
C LYS A 276 -32.45 15.58 11.22
N LEU A 277 -31.21 16.05 11.38
CA LEU A 277 -30.59 16.95 10.40
C LEU A 277 -30.34 16.21 9.09
N ASP A 278 -30.59 16.89 7.97
CA ASP A 278 -30.18 16.46 6.65
C ASP A 278 -28.67 16.67 6.45
N TRP A 279 -28.13 16.19 5.33
CA TRP A 279 -26.69 16.13 5.10
C TRP A 279 -26.02 17.51 5.13
N ASP A 280 -26.66 18.50 4.53
CA ASP A 280 -26.08 19.83 4.33
C ASP A 280 -26.61 20.85 5.36
N ASP A 281 -27.34 20.38 6.37
CA ASP A 281 -27.80 21.20 7.47
C ASP A 281 -26.66 21.56 8.42
N GLU A 282 -26.70 22.80 8.91
CA GLU A 282 -25.84 23.27 9.99
C GLU A 282 -26.27 22.67 11.33
N PRO A 283 -25.33 22.20 12.16
CA PRO A 283 -25.66 21.75 13.51
C PRO A 283 -26.05 22.94 14.39
N PRO A 284 -26.88 22.73 15.44
CA PRO A 284 -27.23 23.81 16.35
C PRO A 284 -26.02 24.42 17.07
N MET A 285 -26.16 25.69 17.47
CA MET A 285 -25.07 26.55 17.99
C MET A 285 -24.29 25.99 19.19
N ASP A 286 -24.90 25.10 19.97
CA ASP A 286 -24.24 24.44 21.11
C ASP A 286 -23.22 23.38 20.68
N ILE A 287 -23.35 22.83 19.47
CA ILE A 287 -22.38 21.91 18.84
C ILE A 287 -21.22 22.68 18.19
N HIS A 288 -21.46 23.92 17.72
CA HIS A 288 -20.40 24.75 17.15
C HIS A 288 -19.31 25.17 18.14
N ARG A 289 -19.57 25.08 19.45
CA ARG A 289 -18.69 25.59 20.52
C ARG A 289 -18.01 24.49 21.35
N SER A 290 -18.30 23.22 21.08
CA SER A 290 -17.85 22.05 21.86
C SER A 290 -16.62 21.39 21.29
#